data_AF-A0A3N5NTT3-F1
#
_entry.id   AF-A0A3N5NTT3-F1
#
_cell.length_a   1.000
_cell.length_b   1.000
_cell.length_c   1.000
_cell.angle_alpha   90.00
_cell.angle_beta   90.00
_cell.angle_gamma   90.00
#
_symmetry.space_group_name_H-M   'P 1'
#
loop_
_entity.id
_entity.type
_entity.pdbx_description
1 polymer ?
#
loop_
_entity_poly.entity_id
_entity_poly.type
_entity_poly.pdbx_seq_one_letter_code
_entity_poly.pdbx_strand_id
1 'polypeptide(L)'
;MPSRPRCLAELLLLLALAGTLAPALALAASTVDIAATVGFTDTFRPGHWTPLTVTVTNHGGDFIGELEVQVSGDDALRGRMLVASHRRTLELHRNSRKSMQFIVHPHGLSHSLVIRVRSGKQELARTEVDLHTRFAAQRLLLVLSRGADLDYLNDGSVEGLRVLYPHPELLPAHWRGYDAVAAIVLHGVSLERLSASQFDALQKWIAQGGILAVSGSVDYALLRTSRLAALLPGVPLGMTRIDADALRGVFPATLDVSHAVHVTRLGAFRGKVRLRAGNVPLIVERELGLGRVVYLSFDVARNPFDRWQGMRDLLLDSLQLPPVASAASSVAEPGIDTVLKALIRAESPDFPAPSAVFLFVVLYLGVLLATNAIPARAPSRRWLAPLWSWGAPLLFAPAAWALFGPAAFPRGATAAAVALIEPL
;
A
#
# COMPACT_ATOMS: atom_id res chain seq x y z
N MET A 1 31.74 -69.50 31.70
CA MET A 1 30.80 -70.06 30.69
C MET A 1 29.40 -70.03 31.28
N PRO A 2 28.35 -69.73 30.49
CA PRO A 2 27.81 -68.39 30.23
C PRO A 2 26.39 -68.21 30.84
N SER A 3 25.85 -67.01 31.08
CA SER A 3 25.03 -66.31 30.07
C SER A 3 24.40 -65.04 30.69
N ARG A 4 24.94 -63.86 30.39
CA ARG A 4 24.25 -62.57 30.56
C ARG A 4 24.42 -61.58 29.38
N PRO A 5 24.11 -61.96 28.12
CA PRO A 5 23.95 -60.95 27.06
C PRO A 5 22.50 -60.76 26.57
N ARG A 6 21.51 -61.49 27.11
CA ARG A 6 20.13 -61.48 26.56
C ARG A 6 19.29 -60.26 26.98
N CYS A 7 19.35 -59.82 28.24
CA CYS A 7 18.53 -58.68 28.70
C CYS A 7 18.92 -57.34 28.07
N LEU A 8 20.20 -57.12 27.76
CA LEU A 8 20.68 -55.84 27.21
C LEU A 8 20.32 -55.71 25.72
N ALA A 9 20.29 -56.83 25.00
CA ALA A 9 19.81 -56.89 23.62
C ALA A 9 18.30 -56.67 23.52
N GLU A 10 17.50 -57.21 24.45
CA GLU A 10 16.04 -56.98 24.47
C GLU A 10 15.68 -55.53 24.81
N LEU A 11 16.43 -54.88 25.70
CA LEU A 11 16.21 -53.46 26.04
C LEU A 11 16.58 -52.53 24.86
N LEU A 12 17.66 -52.85 24.13
CA LEU A 12 18.04 -52.13 22.91
C LEU A 12 17.05 -52.35 21.76
N LEU A 13 16.45 -53.55 21.66
CA LEU A 13 15.42 -53.83 20.67
C LEU A 13 14.13 -53.07 20.97
N LEU A 14 13.74 -52.95 22.24
CA LEU A 14 12.58 -52.17 22.68
C LEU A 14 12.77 -50.65 22.49
N LEU A 15 13.97 -50.12 22.71
CA LEU A 15 14.29 -48.72 22.42
C LEU A 15 14.37 -48.43 20.91
N ALA A 16 14.85 -49.39 20.11
CA ALA A 16 14.84 -49.29 18.64
C ALA A 16 13.40 -49.36 18.08
N LEU A 17 12.50 -50.14 18.69
CA LEU A 17 11.09 -50.21 18.32
C LEU A 17 10.28 -48.98 18.78
N ALA A 18 10.70 -48.33 19.87
CA ALA A 18 10.10 -47.07 20.31
C ALA A 18 10.50 -45.88 19.42
N GLY A 19 11.68 -45.94 18.78
CA GLY A 19 12.15 -44.92 17.83
C GLY A 19 11.44 -44.93 16.46
N THR A 20 10.78 -46.04 16.08
CA THR A 20 10.07 -46.17 14.79
C THR A 20 8.58 -45.82 14.87
N LEU A 21 8.07 -45.54 16.08
CA LEU A 21 6.68 -45.13 16.33
C LEU A 21 6.54 -43.62 16.59
N ALA A 22 7.55 -42.83 16.24
CA ALA A 22 7.34 -41.39 16.09
C ALA A 22 6.28 -41.20 15.00
N PRO A 23 5.08 -40.68 15.33
CA PRO A 23 4.13 -40.36 14.29
C PRO A 23 4.84 -39.35 13.40
N ALA A 24 5.03 -39.70 12.12
CA ALA A 24 5.36 -38.71 11.13
C ALA A 24 4.33 -37.61 11.30
N LEU A 25 4.75 -36.44 11.79
CA LEU A 25 3.99 -35.22 11.70
C LEU A 25 3.81 -34.98 10.20
N ALA A 26 2.77 -35.61 9.64
CA ALA A 26 2.25 -35.26 8.35
C ALA A 26 1.85 -33.80 8.52
N LEU A 27 2.69 -32.89 8.01
CA LEU A 27 2.28 -31.55 7.66
C LEU A 27 1.02 -31.75 6.84
N ALA A 28 -0.13 -31.46 7.46
CA ALA A 28 -1.39 -31.48 6.76
C ALA A 28 -1.20 -30.50 5.61
N ALA A 29 -1.04 -31.04 4.39
CA ALA A 29 -1.02 -30.22 3.20
C ALA A 29 -2.32 -29.43 3.24
N SER A 30 -2.23 -28.11 3.34
CA SER A 30 -3.39 -27.26 3.32
C SER A 30 -4.15 -27.59 2.05
N THR A 31 -5.39 -28.08 2.20
CA THR A 31 -6.25 -28.46 1.07
C THR A 31 -6.62 -27.24 0.22
N VAL A 32 -6.33 -26.05 0.72
CA VAL A 32 -6.58 -24.76 0.09
C VAL A 32 -5.26 -23.98 0.07
N ASP A 33 -4.86 -23.53 -1.12
CA ASP A 33 -3.71 -22.64 -1.32
C ASP A 33 -4.20 -21.20 -1.61
N ILE A 34 -3.51 -20.21 -1.05
CA ILE A 34 -3.85 -18.79 -1.17
C ILE A 34 -2.64 -18.04 -1.72
N ALA A 35 -2.77 -17.54 -2.96
CA ALA A 35 -1.84 -16.61 -3.56
C ALA A 35 -2.42 -15.19 -3.50
N ALA A 36 -1.61 -14.21 -3.10
CA ALA A 36 -2.02 -12.81 -3.02
C ALA A 36 -1.01 -11.89 -3.72
N THR A 37 -1.54 -10.98 -4.53
CA THR A 37 -0.78 -9.95 -5.23
C THR A 37 -1.27 -8.59 -4.75
N VAL A 38 -0.34 -7.79 -4.21
CA VAL A 38 -0.65 -6.47 -3.64
C VAL A 38 -0.29 -5.39 -4.65
N GLY A 39 -1.22 -4.48 -4.93
CA GLY A 39 -1.02 -3.38 -5.85
C GLY A 39 -0.89 -3.83 -7.30
N PHE A 40 -0.01 -3.15 -8.03
CA PHE A 40 0.25 -3.42 -9.44
C PHE A 40 1.58 -4.15 -9.55
N THR A 41 1.57 -5.35 -10.13
CA THR A 41 2.81 -6.14 -10.32
C THR A 41 3.56 -6.39 -8.99
N ASP A 42 2.79 -6.64 -7.93
CA ASP A 42 3.29 -6.81 -6.55
C ASP A 42 4.00 -5.57 -5.96
N THR A 43 3.68 -4.38 -6.49
CA THR A 43 4.18 -3.09 -6.02
C THR A 43 3.02 -2.17 -5.63
N PHE A 44 3.07 -1.59 -4.44
CA PHE A 44 2.09 -0.60 -3.97
C PHE A 44 2.73 0.63 -3.33
N ARG A 45 1.94 1.68 -3.09
CA ARG A 45 2.38 2.88 -2.38
C ARG A 45 1.67 2.97 -1.02
N PRO A 46 2.39 3.04 0.12
CA PRO A 46 1.78 3.16 1.44
C PRO A 46 0.95 4.44 1.58
N GLY A 47 -0.10 4.39 2.41
CA GLY A 47 -1.00 5.52 2.66
C GLY A 47 -2.01 5.80 1.54
N HIS A 48 -2.03 4.97 0.49
CA HIS A 48 -2.98 5.06 -0.62
C HIS A 48 -3.85 3.82 -0.73
N TRP A 49 -5.06 3.99 -1.27
CA TRP A 49 -5.93 2.87 -1.61
C TRP A 49 -5.28 2.00 -2.68
N THR A 50 -5.18 0.71 -2.41
CA THR A 50 -4.39 -0.25 -3.18
C THR A 50 -5.26 -1.47 -3.53
N PRO A 51 -5.24 -1.95 -4.78
CA PRO A 51 -5.92 -3.17 -5.16
C PRO A 51 -5.18 -4.39 -4.58
N LEU A 52 -5.94 -5.34 -4.04
CA LEU A 52 -5.44 -6.64 -3.58
C LEU A 52 -6.14 -7.71 -4.38
N THR A 53 -5.39 -8.51 -5.13
CA THR A 53 -5.93 -9.68 -5.83
C THR A 53 -5.59 -10.93 -5.03
N VAL A 54 -6.63 -11.63 -4.54
CA VAL A 54 -6.48 -12.89 -3.81
C VAL A 54 -6.99 -14.02 -4.69
N THR A 55 -6.11 -14.97 -4.97
CA THR A 55 -6.41 -16.18 -5.74
C THR A 55 -6.38 -17.38 -4.80
N VAL A 56 -7.54 -18.00 -4.63
CA VAL A 56 -7.69 -19.18 -3.79
C VAL A 56 -7.83 -20.40 -4.70
N THR A 57 -6.98 -21.40 -4.48
CA THR A 57 -7.01 -22.68 -5.21
C THR A 57 -7.42 -23.79 -4.25
N ASN A 58 -8.50 -24.49 -4.57
CA ASN A 58 -8.99 -25.61 -3.77
C ASN A 58 -8.51 -26.94 -4.36
N HIS A 59 -7.74 -27.71 -3.59
CA HIS A 59 -7.30 -29.07 -3.91
C HIS A 59 -8.13 -30.15 -3.19
N GLY A 60 -9.07 -29.75 -2.33
CA GLY A 60 -9.94 -30.62 -1.55
C GLY A 60 -11.35 -30.78 -2.14
N GLY A 61 -12.29 -31.14 -1.28
CA GLY A 61 -13.72 -31.24 -1.61
C GLY A 61 -14.39 -29.87 -1.78
N ASP A 62 -15.63 -29.87 -2.26
CA ASP A 62 -16.43 -28.65 -2.40
C ASP A 62 -16.67 -28.01 -1.04
N PHE A 63 -16.47 -26.70 -0.94
CA PHE A 63 -16.79 -25.97 0.28
C PHE A 63 -17.30 -24.56 -0.02
N ILE A 64 -18.16 -24.11 0.90
CA ILE A 64 -18.62 -22.72 0.97
C ILE A 64 -17.93 -22.10 2.18
N GLY A 65 -17.30 -20.95 1.97
CA GLY A 65 -16.55 -20.24 2.99
C GLY A 65 -16.64 -18.73 2.85
N GLU A 66 -15.93 -18.04 3.72
CA GLU A 66 -15.71 -16.60 3.71
C GLU A 66 -14.21 -16.33 3.57
N LEU A 67 -13.86 -15.46 2.64
CA LEU A 67 -12.54 -14.88 2.52
C LEU A 67 -12.51 -13.58 3.32
N GLU A 68 -11.68 -13.55 4.36
CA GLU A 68 -11.47 -12.39 5.23
C GLU A 68 -10.07 -11.83 4.98
N VAL A 69 -10.00 -10.55 4.62
CA VAL A 69 -8.76 -9.79 4.48
C VAL A 69 -8.67 -8.81 5.64
N GLN A 70 -7.68 -8.99 6.51
CA GLN A 70 -7.40 -8.11 7.64
C GLN A 70 -6.21 -7.22 7.33
N VAL A 71 -6.46 -5.92 7.34
CA VAL A 71 -5.44 -4.88 7.22
C VAL A 71 -5.25 -4.30 8.61
N SER A 72 -4.04 -4.44 9.13
CA SER A 72 -3.68 -3.87 10.43
C SER A 72 -2.85 -2.61 10.21
N GLY A 73 -3.11 -1.57 10.99
CA GLY A 73 -2.31 -0.35 11.00
C GLY A 73 -2.28 0.25 12.40
N ASP A 74 -1.27 1.09 12.64
CA ASP A 74 -1.18 1.83 13.90
C ASP A 74 -1.86 3.18 13.79
N ASP A 75 -2.82 3.46 14.67
CA ASP A 75 -3.29 4.81 14.92
C ASP A 75 -2.35 5.48 15.93
N ALA A 76 -1.29 6.12 15.42
CA ALA A 76 -0.31 6.83 16.24
C ALA A 76 -0.91 7.97 17.08
N LEU A 77 -2.10 8.49 16.73
CA LEU A 77 -2.77 9.54 17.50
C LEU A 77 -3.53 8.99 18.71
N ARG A 78 -3.91 7.71 18.70
CA ARG A 78 -4.70 7.07 19.77
C ARG A 78 -4.01 5.90 20.45
N GLY A 79 -2.83 5.49 19.99
CA GLY A 79 -2.09 4.33 20.52
C GLY A 79 -2.87 3.02 20.36
N ARG A 80 -3.69 2.90 19.31
CA ARG A 80 -4.56 1.72 19.06
C ARG A 80 -4.26 1.12 17.69
N MET A 81 -4.25 -0.20 17.65
CA MET A 81 -4.20 -0.96 16.40
C MET A 81 -5.56 -0.86 15.71
N LEU A 82 -5.58 -0.28 14.51
CA LEU A 82 -6.74 -0.29 13.62
C LEU A 82 -6.70 -1.58 12.80
N VAL A 83 -7.76 -2.38 12.92
CA VAL A 83 -7.93 -3.59 12.09
C VAL A 83 -9.14 -3.39 11.21
N ALA A 84 -8.91 -3.19 9.92
CA ALA A 84 -9.95 -3.19 8.90
C ALA A 84 -10.10 -4.63 8.36
N SER A 85 -11.30 -5.19 8.48
CA SER A 85 -11.63 -6.54 7.99
C SER A 85 -12.60 -6.43 6.81
N HIS A 86 -12.19 -6.91 5.64
CA HIS A 86 -13.04 -7.06 4.46
C HIS A 86 -13.42 -8.52 4.29
N ARG A 87 -14.71 -8.82 4.24
CA ARG A 87 -15.22 -10.20 4.09
C ARG A 87 -16.00 -10.36 2.80
N ARG A 88 -15.75 -11.45 2.08
CA ARG A 88 -16.56 -11.87 0.93
C ARG A 88 -16.82 -13.36 0.96
N THR A 89 -18.03 -13.75 0.59
CA THR A 89 -18.39 -15.16 0.46
C THR A 89 -17.68 -15.79 -0.72
N LEU A 90 -17.21 -17.03 -0.52
CA LEU A 90 -16.39 -17.77 -1.44
C LEU A 90 -16.93 -19.20 -1.57
N GLU A 91 -17.57 -19.47 -2.70
CA GLU A 91 -17.93 -20.83 -3.10
C GLU A 91 -16.84 -21.39 -4.00
N LEU A 92 -16.27 -22.53 -3.58
CA LEU A 92 -15.21 -23.23 -4.30
C LEU A 92 -15.60 -24.69 -4.50
N HIS A 93 -15.57 -25.11 -5.76
CA HIS A 93 -15.72 -26.52 -6.15
C HIS A 93 -14.37 -27.23 -6.08
N ARG A 94 -14.39 -28.57 -6.14
CA ARG A 94 -13.22 -29.44 -6.15
C ARG A 94 -12.31 -29.06 -7.32
N ASN A 95 -11.01 -28.92 -7.04
CA ASN A 95 -9.99 -28.55 -8.03
C ASN A 95 -10.28 -27.23 -8.77
N SER A 96 -11.04 -26.33 -8.16
CA SER A 96 -11.35 -25.03 -8.75
C SER A 96 -10.42 -23.93 -8.20
N ARG A 97 -10.21 -22.91 -9.03
CA ARG A 97 -9.48 -21.69 -8.68
C ARG A 97 -10.42 -20.51 -8.82
N LYS A 98 -10.45 -19.63 -7.82
CA LYS A 98 -11.24 -18.39 -7.85
C LYS A 98 -10.36 -17.22 -7.45
N SER A 99 -10.43 -16.14 -8.23
CA SER A 99 -9.72 -14.89 -7.98
C SER A 99 -10.72 -13.80 -7.61
N MET A 100 -10.41 -13.03 -6.58
CA MET A 100 -11.24 -11.92 -6.11
C MET A 100 -10.38 -10.69 -5.85
N GLN A 101 -10.90 -9.52 -6.22
CA GLN A 101 -10.23 -8.23 -5.97
C GLN A 101 -10.86 -7.50 -4.79
N PHE A 102 -10.02 -6.96 -3.92
CA PHE A 102 -10.37 -6.11 -2.79
C PHE A 102 -9.64 -4.77 -2.93
N ILE A 103 -10.18 -3.71 -2.33
CA ILE A 103 -9.49 -2.43 -2.22
C ILE A 103 -9.13 -2.22 -0.76
N VAL A 104 -7.84 -2.17 -0.47
CA VAL A 104 -7.31 -2.08 0.89
C VAL A 104 -6.52 -0.79 1.06
N HIS A 105 -6.46 -0.24 2.27
CA HIS A 105 -5.68 0.94 2.60
C HIS A 105 -4.56 0.56 3.58
N PRO A 106 -3.37 0.16 3.11
CA PRO A 106 -2.25 -0.13 3.99
C PRO A 106 -1.70 1.20 4.54
N HIS A 107 -1.90 1.41 5.85
CA HIS A 107 -1.46 2.62 6.54
C HIS A 107 0.07 2.72 6.70
N GLY A 108 0.78 1.59 6.72
CA GLY A 108 2.22 1.53 6.91
C GLY A 108 2.79 0.19 6.45
N LEU A 109 4.08 -0.03 6.73
CA LEU A 109 4.79 -1.26 6.38
C LEU A 109 4.89 -2.24 7.55
N SER A 110 4.79 -1.75 8.78
CA SER A 110 5.10 -2.46 10.03
C SER A 110 4.22 -3.69 10.31
N HIS A 111 3.08 -3.82 9.62
CA HIS A 111 2.14 -4.92 9.79
C HIS A 111 1.96 -5.71 8.49
N SER A 112 2.01 -7.03 8.59
CA SER A 112 1.66 -7.92 7.48
C SER A 112 0.16 -7.89 7.22
N LEU A 113 -0.22 -8.10 5.96
CA LEU A 113 -1.62 -8.23 5.57
C LEU A 113 -2.03 -9.69 5.77
N VAL A 114 -3.04 -9.94 6.60
CA VAL A 114 -3.45 -11.29 6.98
C VAL A 114 -4.71 -11.69 6.20
N ILE A 115 -4.60 -12.76 5.42
CA ILE A 115 -5.69 -13.30 4.61
C ILE A 115 -6.11 -14.63 5.21
N ARG A 116 -7.40 -14.79 5.51
CA ARG A 116 -7.97 -16.00 6.10
C ARG A 116 -9.10 -16.52 5.24
N VAL A 117 -9.10 -17.81 4.96
CA VAL A 117 -10.24 -18.52 4.38
C VAL A 117 -10.90 -19.33 5.48
N ARG A 118 -12.17 -19.04 5.75
CA ARG A 118 -12.96 -19.67 6.81
C ARG A 118 -14.12 -20.43 6.22
N SER A 119 -14.45 -21.59 6.77
CA SER A 119 -15.73 -22.26 6.52
C SER A 119 -16.45 -22.40 7.87
N GLY A 120 -17.46 -21.56 8.08
CA GLY A 120 -18.11 -21.40 9.38
C GLY A 120 -17.15 -20.97 10.50
N LYS A 121 -16.95 -21.83 11.52
CA LYS A 121 -16.04 -21.57 12.65
C LYS A 121 -14.61 -22.04 12.41
N GLN A 122 -14.35 -22.82 11.36
CA GLN A 122 -13.05 -23.42 11.10
C GLN A 122 -12.23 -22.56 10.12
N GLU A 123 -10.98 -22.27 10.47
CA GLU A 123 -10.00 -21.64 9.58
C GLU A 123 -9.37 -22.74 8.71
N LEU A 124 -9.55 -22.64 7.38
CA LEU A 124 -9.06 -23.64 6.42
C LEU A 124 -7.65 -23.31 5.93
N ALA A 125 -7.36 -22.01 5.79
CA ALA A 125 -6.05 -21.52 5.38
C ALA A 125 -5.83 -20.08 5.87
N ARG A 126 -4.58 -19.76 6.20
CA ARG A 126 -4.13 -18.44 6.58
C ARG A 126 -2.81 -18.14 5.91
N THR A 127 -2.74 -16.98 5.27
CA THR A 127 -1.52 -16.47 4.63
C THR A 127 -1.26 -15.07 5.14
N GLU A 128 0.00 -14.81 5.48
CA GLU A 128 0.47 -13.48 5.81
C GLU A 128 1.31 -12.95 4.65
N VAL A 129 0.96 -11.76 4.17
CA VAL A 129 1.68 -11.08 3.10
C VAL A 129 2.53 -10.00 3.72
N ASP A 130 3.84 -10.16 3.62
CA ASP A 130 4.79 -9.14 4.04
C ASP A 130 4.79 -7.96 3.06
N LEU A 131 4.56 -6.76 3.59
CA LEU A 131 4.46 -5.52 2.83
C LEU A 131 5.82 -4.80 2.68
N HIS A 132 6.81 -5.13 3.51
CA HIS A 132 8.11 -4.44 3.54
C HIS A 132 8.92 -4.58 2.25
N THR A 133 8.69 -5.66 1.49
CA THR A 133 9.42 -5.95 0.24
C THR A 133 8.66 -5.54 -1.01
N ARG A 134 7.41 -5.07 -0.86
CA ARG A 134 6.45 -4.90 -1.96
C ARG A 134 6.04 -3.44 -2.19
N PHE A 135 6.76 -2.48 -1.62
CA PHE A 135 6.39 -1.06 -1.68
C PHE A 135 7.27 -0.23 -2.62
N ALA A 136 6.70 0.86 -3.12
CA ALA A 136 7.40 1.96 -3.77
C ALA A 136 6.98 3.28 -3.11
N ALA A 137 7.95 4.11 -2.74
CA ALA A 137 7.68 5.47 -2.23
C ALA A 137 7.22 6.43 -3.34
N GLN A 138 7.68 6.15 -4.56
CA GLN A 138 7.40 6.89 -5.79
C GLN A 138 5.93 6.72 -6.22
N ARG A 139 5.41 7.69 -6.99
CA ARG A 139 4.09 7.56 -7.62
C ARG A 139 4.14 6.51 -8.74
N LEU A 140 3.03 5.83 -9.02
CA LEU A 140 3.02 4.73 -9.98
C LEU A 140 2.65 5.22 -11.39
N LEU A 141 3.45 4.89 -12.40
CA LEU A 141 3.12 5.05 -13.81
C LEU A 141 2.78 3.67 -14.36
N LEU A 142 1.52 3.44 -14.75
CA LEU A 142 1.12 2.16 -15.32
C LEU A 142 1.25 2.20 -16.83
N VAL A 143 1.94 1.23 -17.41
CA VAL A 143 2.10 1.10 -18.85
C VAL A 143 1.38 -0.17 -19.30
N LEU A 144 0.33 0.00 -20.08
CA LEU A 144 -0.46 -1.07 -20.67
C LEU A 144 0.01 -1.28 -22.11
N SER A 145 0.86 -2.28 -22.30
CA SER A 145 1.42 -2.71 -23.58
C SER A 145 1.33 -4.23 -23.75
N ARG A 146 1.47 -4.73 -24.99
CA ARG A 146 1.52 -6.18 -25.26
C ARG A 146 2.89 -6.78 -24.94
N GLY A 147 3.95 -5.98 -25.01
CA GLY A 147 5.31 -6.39 -24.71
C GLY A 147 6.11 -5.28 -24.04
N ALA A 148 7.44 -5.44 -24.07
CA ALA A 148 8.43 -4.53 -23.49
C ALA A 148 8.69 -3.29 -24.39
N ASP A 149 7.65 -2.87 -25.13
CA ASP A 149 7.72 -1.89 -26.22
C ASP A 149 8.13 -0.47 -25.74
N LEU A 150 8.04 -0.23 -24.43
CA LEU A 150 8.28 1.06 -23.80
C LEU A 150 9.35 0.98 -22.69
N ASP A 151 10.26 0.01 -22.76
CA ASP A 151 11.33 -0.19 -21.77
C ASP A 151 12.22 1.04 -21.57
N TYR A 152 12.31 1.92 -22.56
CA TYR A 152 12.97 3.22 -22.42
C TYR A 152 12.33 4.12 -21.35
N LEU A 153 11.15 3.79 -20.79
CA LEU A 153 10.59 4.49 -19.64
C LEU A 153 11.18 4.01 -18.29
N ASN A 154 11.80 2.83 -18.26
CA ASN A 154 12.44 2.26 -17.06
C ASN A 154 13.89 2.74 -16.86
N ASP A 155 14.55 3.21 -17.92
CA ASP A 155 16.00 3.39 -17.96
C ASP A 155 16.46 4.70 -17.28
N GLY A 156 16.40 4.73 -15.95
CA GLY A 156 16.72 5.88 -15.12
C GLY A 156 15.51 6.25 -14.27
N SER A 157 15.73 6.46 -12.98
CA SER A 157 14.65 6.84 -12.07
C SER A 157 14.11 8.20 -12.52
N VAL A 158 12.96 8.20 -13.20
CA VAL A 158 12.18 9.41 -13.35
C VAL A 158 11.92 9.92 -11.93
N GLU A 159 12.35 11.15 -11.62
CA GLU A 159 12.30 11.68 -10.26
C GLU A 159 10.90 11.50 -9.67
N GLY A 160 10.77 10.57 -8.72
CA GLY A 160 9.50 10.30 -8.03
C GLY A 160 8.49 9.42 -8.77
N LEU A 161 8.82 8.72 -9.86
CA LEU A 161 7.93 7.76 -10.54
C LEU A 161 8.50 6.34 -10.61
N ARG A 162 7.64 5.35 -10.39
CA ARG A 162 7.90 3.93 -10.60
C ARG A 162 7.04 3.44 -11.75
N VAL A 163 7.68 2.98 -12.83
CA VAL A 163 7.00 2.45 -14.01
C VAL A 163 6.68 0.97 -13.80
N LEU A 164 5.45 0.57 -14.10
CA LEU A 164 4.95 -0.79 -13.92
C LEU A 164 4.17 -1.23 -15.17
N TYR A 165 4.27 -2.50 -15.54
CA TYR A 165 3.63 -3.07 -16.74
C TYR A 165 2.57 -4.11 -16.35
N PRO A 166 1.43 -3.71 -15.75
CA PRO A 166 0.39 -4.66 -15.39
C PRO A 166 -0.37 -5.14 -16.63
N HIS A 167 -0.85 -6.38 -16.58
CA HIS A 167 -1.77 -6.88 -17.60
C HIS A 167 -3.13 -6.15 -17.47
N PRO A 168 -3.80 -5.74 -18.57
CA PRO A 168 -5.05 -4.98 -18.49
C PRO A 168 -6.14 -5.66 -17.65
N GLU A 169 -6.20 -6.99 -17.67
CA GLU A 169 -7.19 -7.79 -16.93
C GLU A 169 -7.02 -7.70 -15.40
N LEU A 170 -5.83 -7.31 -14.92
CA LEU A 170 -5.52 -7.12 -13.50
C LEU A 170 -5.84 -5.71 -13.00
N LEU A 171 -6.37 -4.84 -13.87
CA LEU A 171 -6.77 -3.49 -13.47
C LEU A 171 -7.88 -3.53 -12.40
N PRO A 172 -7.90 -2.58 -11.45
CA PRO A 172 -8.92 -2.48 -10.41
C PRO A 172 -10.34 -2.37 -10.97
N ALA A 173 -11.26 -3.16 -10.41
CA ALA A 173 -12.69 -3.03 -10.70
C ALA A 173 -13.36 -1.82 -10.00
N HIS A 174 -12.62 -1.06 -9.18
CA HIS A 174 -13.12 0.10 -8.45
C HIS A 174 -12.12 1.26 -8.51
N TRP A 175 -12.61 2.49 -8.73
CA TRP A 175 -11.79 3.68 -9.02
C TRP A 175 -10.76 4.01 -7.92
N ARG A 176 -11.09 3.76 -6.64
CA ARG A 176 -10.17 3.94 -5.50
C ARG A 176 -8.88 3.13 -5.63
N GLY A 177 -8.87 2.00 -6.35
CA GLY A 177 -7.65 1.21 -6.56
C GLY A 177 -6.57 1.92 -7.38
N TYR A 178 -6.90 3.06 -8.00
CA TYR A 178 -5.95 3.87 -8.77
C TYR A 178 -5.37 5.06 -7.98
N ASP A 179 -5.63 5.14 -6.67
CA ASP A 179 -5.23 6.29 -5.84
C ASP A 179 -3.71 6.55 -5.83
N ALA A 180 -2.90 5.48 -5.88
CA ALA A 180 -1.44 5.59 -5.99
C ALA A 180 -0.91 5.89 -7.42
N VAL A 181 -1.78 5.86 -8.43
CA VAL A 181 -1.41 5.93 -9.86
C VAL A 181 -1.38 7.38 -10.31
N ALA A 182 -0.22 7.84 -10.79
CA ALA A 182 -0.04 9.17 -11.37
C ALA A 182 -0.62 9.28 -12.77
N ALA A 183 -0.37 8.27 -13.62
CA ALA A 183 -0.88 8.22 -14.99
C ALA A 183 -0.90 6.78 -15.52
N ILE A 184 -1.68 6.57 -16.57
CA ILE A 184 -1.73 5.33 -17.34
C ILE A 184 -1.31 5.65 -18.78
N VAL A 185 -0.34 4.91 -19.31
CA VAL A 185 0.07 4.96 -20.72
C VAL A 185 -0.42 3.70 -21.41
N LEU A 186 -1.09 3.86 -22.54
CA LEU A 186 -1.74 2.78 -23.28
C LEU A 186 -1.17 2.73 -24.68
N HIS A 187 -0.57 1.60 -25.04
CA HIS A 187 0.07 1.40 -26.34
C HIS A 187 -0.26 0.01 -26.88
N GLY A 188 -0.87 -0.06 -28.07
CA GLY A 188 -1.05 -1.32 -28.79
C GLY A 188 -1.91 -2.38 -28.09
N VAL A 189 -2.76 -2.01 -27.12
CA VAL A 189 -3.66 -2.90 -26.37
C VAL A 189 -5.12 -2.51 -26.53
N SER A 190 -6.01 -3.51 -26.43
CA SER A 190 -7.47 -3.29 -26.42
C SER A 190 -8.01 -3.30 -24.99
N LEU A 191 -8.98 -2.41 -24.72
CA LEU A 191 -9.72 -2.39 -23.46
C LEU A 191 -11.00 -3.24 -23.48
N GLU A 192 -11.32 -3.89 -24.61
CA GLU A 192 -12.57 -4.65 -24.75
C GLU A 192 -12.63 -5.91 -23.88
N ARG A 193 -11.47 -6.42 -23.43
CA ARG A 193 -11.40 -7.54 -22.48
C ARG A 193 -11.68 -7.14 -21.03
N LEU A 194 -11.71 -5.84 -20.73
CA LEU A 194 -12.05 -5.37 -19.38
C LEU A 194 -13.51 -5.69 -19.07
N SER A 195 -13.78 -6.01 -17.80
CA SER A 195 -15.15 -6.06 -17.31
C SER A 195 -15.83 -4.69 -17.41
N ALA A 196 -17.15 -4.65 -17.29
CA ALA A 196 -17.89 -3.37 -17.25
C ALA A 196 -17.45 -2.52 -16.04
N SER A 197 -17.27 -3.14 -14.87
CA SER A 197 -16.83 -2.46 -13.65
C SER A 197 -15.40 -1.91 -13.73
N GLN A 198 -14.46 -2.65 -14.34
CA GLN A 198 -13.09 -2.17 -14.55
C GLN A 198 -13.03 -0.94 -15.44
N PHE A 199 -13.82 -0.91 -16.52
CA PHE A 199 -13.84 0.22 -17.42
C PHE A 199 -14.57 1.44 -16.85
N ASP A 200 -15.67 1.22 -16.13
CA ASP A 200 -16.34 2.29 -15.37
C ASP A 200 -15.40 2.86 -14.28
N ALA A 201 -14.65 2.00 -13.58
CA ALA A 201 -13.64 2.43 -12.62
C ALA A 201 -12.54 3.29 -13.27
N LEU A 202 -12.04 2.88 -14.44
CA LEU A 202 -11.08 3.65 -15.22
C LEU A 202 -11.66 5.01 -15.63
N GLN A 203 -12.88 5.05 -16.16
CA GLN A 203 -13.56 6.30 -16.54
C GLN A 203 -13.74 7.23 -15.34
N LYS A 204 -14.17 6.71 -14.20
CA LYS A 204 -14.33 7.47 -12.95
C LYS A 204 -13.01 8.01 -12.44
N TRP A 205 -11.94 7.21 -12.48
CA TRP A 205 -10.61 7.67 -12.09
C TRP A 205 -10.11 8.82 -12.99
N ILE A 206 -10.26 8.71 -14.32
CA ILE A 206 -9.94 9.82 -15.24
C ILE A 206 -10.80 11.04 -14.88
N ALA A 207 -12.11 10.86 -14.71
CA ALA A 207 -13.02 11.95 -14.37
C ALA A 207 -12.67 12.66 -13.05
N GLN A 208 -11.96 12.01 -12.13
CA GLN A 208 -11.53 12.56 -10.85
C GLN A 208 -10.14 13.21 -10.87
N GLY A 209 -9.46 13.24 -12.01
CA GLY A 209 -8.11 13.83 -12.12
C GLY A 209 -7.06 12.89 -12.70
N GLY A 210 -7.42 11.63 -12.99
CA GLY A 210 -6.52 10.68 -13.64
C GLY A 210 -6.09 11.14 -15.03
N ILE A 211 -4.86 10.77 -15.40
CA ILE A 211 -4.27 11.11 -16.70
C ILE A 211 -4.06 9.83 -17.50
N LEU A 212 -4.69 9.76 -18.68
CA LEU A 212 -4.52 8.65 -19.61
C LEU A 212 -3.79 9.14 -20.87
N ALA A 213 -2.61 8.59 -21.16
CA ALA A 213 -1.95 8.77 -22.46
C ALA A 213 -2.24 7.57 -23.36
N VAL A 214 -2.63 7.82 -24.61
CA VAL A 214 -2.86 6.79 -25.62
C VAL A 214 -1.97 7.07 -26.82
N SER A 215 -1.11 6.12 -27.16
CA SER A 215 -0.27 6.19 -28.35
C SER A 215 -0.98 5.61 -29.56
N GLY A 216 -0.81 6.28 -30.70
CA GLY A 216 -1.13 5.76 -32.01
C GLY A 216 -0.26 4.56 -32.36
N SER A 217 -0.72 3.73 -33.29
CA SER A 217 0.09 2.64 -33.83
C SER A 217 -0.40 2.30 -35.23
N VAL A 218 0.34 1.44 -35.93
CA VAL A 218 -0.12 0.86 -37.19
C VAL A 218 -1.45 0.11 -37.04
N ASP A 219 -1.72 -0.43 -35.85
CA ASP A 219 -2.94 -1.15 -35.48
C ASP A 219 -4.06 -0.18 -35.04
N TYR A 220 -4.28 0.91 -35.80
CA TYR A 220 -5.26 1.95 -35.47
C TYR A 220 -6.71 1.43 -35.32
N ALA A 221 -7.01 0.23 -35.84
CA ALA A 221 -8.29 -0.44 -35.63
C ALA A 221 -8.58 -0.70 -34.13
N LEU A 222 -7.56 -0.93 -33.31
CA LEU A 222 -7.70 -1.08 -31.85
C LEU A 222 -8.25 0.19 -31.21
N LEU A 223 -7.81 1.36 -31.69
CA LEU A 223 -8.27 2.67 -31.20
C LEU A 223 -9.74 2.96 -31.57
N ARG A 224 -10.29 2.26 -32.57
CA ARG A 224 -11.70 2.37 -32.99
C ARG A 224 -12.65 1.46 -32.22
N THR A 225 -12.13 0.62 -31.32
CA THR A 225 -12.96 -0.18 -30.42
C THR A 225 -13.83 0.72 -29.54
N SER A 226 -15.01 0.24 -29.15
CA SER A 226 -16.04 1.05 -28.48
C SER A 226 -15.53 1.75 -27.23
N ARG A 227 -14.75 1.03 -26.41
CA ARG A 227 -14.21 1.53 -25.14
C ARG A 227 -13.13 2.58 -25.34
N LEU A 228 -12.17 2.35 -26.25
CA LEU A 228 -11.13 3.34 -26.52
C LEU A 228 -11.69 4.56 -27.26
N ALA A 229 -12.58 4.37 -28.23
CA ALA A 229 -13.22 5.45 -28.96
C ALA A 229 -14.00 6.41 -28.04
N ALA A 230 -14.60 5.90 -26.95
CA ALA A 230 -15.29 6.74 -25.97
C ALA A 230 -14.34 7.69 -25.19
N LEU A 231 -13.10 7.23 -24.93
CA LEU A 231 -12.09 7.96 -24.17
C LEU A 231 -11.31 8.97 -25.03
N LEU A 232 -11.02 8.61 -26.29
CA LEU A 232 -10.15 9.38 -27.17
C LEU A 232 -10.68 10.79 -27.50
N PRO A 233 -9.79 11.75 -27.82
CA PRO A 233 -10.18 13.10 -28.23
C PRO A 233 -10.97 13.14 -29.55
N GLY A 234 -10.75 12.18 -30.45
CA GLY A 234 -11.43 12.10 -31.74
C GLY A 234 -11.33 10.71 -32.33
N VAL A 235 -11.88 10.53 -33.53
CA VAL A 235 -11.91 9.24 -34.21
C VAL A 235 -10.69 9.07 -35.11
N PRO A 236 -9.87 8.02 -34.93
CA PRO A 236 -8.81 7.66 -35.87
C PRO A 236 -9.40 7.25 -37.23
N LEU A 237 -9.02 7.95 -38.29
CA LEU A 237 -9.54 7.71 -39.65
C LEU A 237 -8.65 6.79 -40.50
N GLY A 238 -7.40 6.56 -40.07
CA GLY A 238 -6.43 5.73 -40.78
C GLY A 238 -5.02 6.31 -40.64
N MET A 239 -4.09 5.84 -41.47
CA MET A 239 -2.70 6.31 -41.46
C MET A 239 -2.49 7.45 -42.46
N THR A 240 -1.63 8.39 -42.11
CA THR A 240 -1.12 9.45 -43.01
C THR A 240 0.38 9.53 -42.88
N ARG A 241 1.06 9.92 -43.96
CA ARG A 241 2.51 10.12 -43.94
C ARG A 241 2.81 11.58 -43.60
N ILE A 242 3.85 11.79 -42.80
CA ILE A 242 4.44 13.11 -42.53
C ILE A 242 5.89 13.06 -42.99
N ASP A 243 6.29 14.05 -43.78
CA ASP A 243 7.65 14.15 -44.28
C ASP A 243 8.65 14.47 -43.16
N ALA A 244 9.89 14.02 -43.33
CA ALA A 244 10.96 14.23 -42.36
C ALA A 244 11.17 15.71 -42.03
N ASP A 245 11.06 16.60 -43.02
CA ASP A 245 11.23 18.05 -42.87
C ASP A 245 10.19 18.66 -41.93
N ALA A 246 8.94 18.23 -42.04
CA ALA A 246 7.85 18.67 -41.18
C ALA A 246 8.04 18.19 -39.74
N LEU A 247 8.62 17.00 -39.54
CA LEU A 247 8.95 16.49 -38.21
C LEU A 247 10.15 17.21 -37.60
N ARG A 248 11.20 17.49 -38.38
CA ARG A 248 12.38 18.26 -37.97
C ARG A 248 12.05 19.71 -37.59
N GLY A 249 10.99 20.28 -38.15
CA GLY A 249 10.50 21.61 -37.78
C GLY A 249 9.80 21.68 -36.42
N VAL A 250 9.47 20.53 -35.82
CA VAL A 250 8.63 20.45 -34.61
C VAL A 250 9.35 19.73 -33.46
N PHE A 251 10.11 18.69 -33.78
CA PHE A 251 10.93 17.96 -32.83
C PHE A 251 12.36 18.52 -32.80
N PRO A 252 13.07 18.39 -31.65
CA PRO A 252 14.47 18.76 -31.56
C PRO A 252 15.35 18.04 -32.61
N ALA A 253 16.46 18.67 -32.99
CA ALA A 253 17.43 18.10 -33.94
C ALA A 253 18.06 16.77 -33.50
N THR A 254 17.87 16.38 -32.23
CA THR A 254 18.31 15.08 -31.70
C THR A 254 17.45 13.91 -32.17
N LEU A 255 16.26 14.16 -32.72
CA LEU A 255 15.44 13.14 -33.36
C LEU A 255 15.98 12.89 -34.78
N ASP A 256 16.64 11.75 -34.97
CA ASP A 256 17.13 11.31 -36.28
C ASP A 256 15.97 10.82 -37.16
N VAL A 257 15.38 11.74 -37.93
CA VAL A 257 14.37 11.44 -38.94
C VAL A 257 14.93 11.68 -40.33
N SER A 258 15.22 10.58 -41.03
CA SER A 258 15.70 10.62 -42.41
C SER A 258 14.61 10.34 -43.46
N HIS A 259 13.45 9.81 -43.04
CA HIS A 259 12.38 9.39 -43.94
C HIS A 259 11.00 9.81 -43.43
N ALA A 260 10.01 9.83 -44.31
CA ALA A 260 8.63 10.10 -43.94
C ALA A 260 8.10 9.03 -42.95
N VAL A 261 7.46 9.49 -41.87
CA VAL A 261 6.91 8.64 -40.81
C VAL A 261 5.40 8.51 -40.96
N HIS A 262 4.88 7.32 -40.69
CA HIS A 262 3.45 7.07 -40.64
C HIS A 262 2.89 7.45 -39.28
N VAL A 263 1.87 8.30 -39.27
CA VAL A 263 1.10 8.64 -38.07
C VAL A 263 -0.38 8.38 -38.30
N THR A 264 -1.12 8.22 -37.21
CA THR A 264 -2.56 8.04 -37.25
C THR A 264 -3.25 9.38 -37.49
N ARG A 265 -4.01 9.49 -38.56
CA ARG A 265 -4.83 10.66 -38.87
C ARG A 265 -6.04 10.69 -37.94
N LEU A 266 -6.10 11.72 -37.10
CA LEU A 266 -7.28 12.01 -36.30
C LEU A 266 -8.28 12.81 -37.14
N GLY A 267 -9.55 12.38 -37.13
CA GLY A 267 -10.66 13.11 -37.75
C GLY A 267 -11.07 14.35 -36.96
N ALA A 268 -12.36 14.69 -36.98
CA ALA A 268 -12.88 15.69 -36.06
C ALA A 268 -12.60 15.26 -34.61
N PHE A 269 -11.98 16.15 -33.84
CA PHE A 269 -11.62 15.90 -32.45
C PHE A 269 -12.12 17.03 -31.56
N ARG A 270 -12.29 16.71 -30.28
CA ARG A 270 -12.62 17.62 -29.19
C ARG A 270 -11.39 17.72 -28.30
N GLY A 271 -10.89 18.92 -28.10
CA GLY A 271 -9.71 19.14 -27.27
C GLY A 271 -8.74 20.16 -27.86
N LYS A 272 -7.59 20.30 -27.19
CA LYS A 272 -6.52 21.22 -27.56
C LYS A 272 -5.38 20.46 -28.23
N VAL A 273 -4.92 20.97 -29.36
CA VAL A 273 -3.69 20.47 -30.01
C VAL A 273 -2.49 21.06 -29.27
N ARG A 274 -1.64 20.19 -28.73
CA ARG A 274 -0.39 20.56 -28.05
C ARG A 274 0.79 20.64 -29.01
N LEU A 275 0.83 19.72 -29.97
CA LEU A 275 1.90 19.63 -30.96
C LEU A 275 1.31 19.36 -32.35
N ARG A 276 1.84 20.02 -33.37
CA ARG A 276 1.37 19.91 -34.76
C ARG A 276 2.56 19.96 -35.71
N ALA A 277 2.57 19.07 -36.70
CA ALA A 277 3.49 19.11 -37.83
C ALA A 277 2.71 19.38 -39.12
N GLY A 278 2.94 20.56 -39.72
CA GLY A 278 2.13 21.04 -40.83
C GLY A 278 0.65 21.10 -40.46
N ASN A 279 -0.19 20.34 -41.18
CA ASN A 279 -1.63 20.24 -40.90
C ASN A 279 -2.03 19.03 -40.03
N VAL A 280 -1.07 18.19 -39.60
CA VAL A 280 -1.36 16.98 -38.84
C VAL A 280 -1.15 17.22 -37.35
N PRO A 281 -2.20 17.09 -36.51
CA PRO A 281 -2.04 17.20 -35.06
C PRO A 281 -1.31 15.96 -34.53
N LEU A 282 -0.17 16.18 -33.87
CA LEU A 282 0.68 15.12 -33.33
C LEU A 282 0.32 14.73 -31.90
N ILE A 283 0.02 15.73 -31.07
CA ILE A 283 -0.41 15.52 -29.68
C ILE A 283 -1.70 16.30 -29.47
N VAL A 284 -2.76 15.60 -29.09
CA VAL A 284 -4.09 16.17 -28.84
C VAL A 284 -4.53 15.81 -27.43
N GLU A 285 -4.91 16.81 -26.65
CA GLU A 285 -5.38 16.63 -25.28
C GLU A 285 -6.86 16.92 -25.20
N ARG A 286 -7.61 16.03 -24.56
CA ARG A 286 -9.02 16.19 -24.22
C ARG A 286 -9.20 16.12 -22.72
N GLU A 287 -9.91 17.08 -22.16
CA GLU A 287 -10.33 17.04 -20.76
C GLU A 287 -11.53 16.09 -20.60
N LEU A 288 -11.51 15.30 -19.52
CA LEU A 288 -12.59 14.39 -19.15
C LEU A 288 -12.74 14.47 -17.63
N GLY A 289 -13.79 15.17 -17.16
CA GLY A 289 -13.93 15.54 -15.76
C GLY A 289 -12.81 16.48 -15.31
N LEU A 290 -12.17 16.18 -14.19
CA LEU A 290 -10.98 16.87 -13.68
C LEU A 290 -9.66 16.35 -14.27
N GLY A 291 -9.70 15.20 -14.94
CA GLY A 291 -8.54 14.61 -15.58
C GLY A 291 -8.53 14.83 -17.09
N ARG A 292 -7.69 14.08 -17.77
CA ARG A 292 -7.47 14.26 -19.21
C ARG A 292 -6.99 13.01 -19.92
N VAL A 293 -7.25 13.00 -21.21
CA VAL A 293 -6.78 12.00 -22.16
C VAL A 293 -5.86 12.69 -23.16
N VAL A 294 -4.59 12.27 -23.18
CA VAL A 294 -3.57 12.75 -24.12
C VAL A 294 -3.39 11.71 -25.21
N TYR A 295 -3.67 12.07 -26.45
CA TYR A 295 -3.49 11.21 -27.61
C TYR A 295 -2.27 11.63 -28.40
N LEU A 296 -1.34 10.70 -28.60
CA LEU A 296 -0.19 10.87 -29.49
C LEU A 296 -0.51 10.17 -30.81
N SER A 297 -0.50 10.90 -31.93
CA SER A 297 -0.87 10.34 -33.24
C SER A 297 0.16 9.34 -33.78
N PHE A 298 1.40 9.43 -33.30
CA PHE A 298 2.51 8.61 -33.74
C PHE A 298 2.74 7.43 -32.78
N ASP A 299 3.46 6.44 -33.31
CA ASP A 299 3.82 5.23 -32.58
C ASP A 299 5.08 5.50 -31.75
N VAL A 300 4.91 5.55 -30.43
CA VAL A 300 5.99 5.87 -29.47
C VAL A 300 6.94 4.68 -29.25
N ALA A 301 6.63 3.50 -29.80
CA ALA A 301 7.43 2.28 -29.71
C ALA A 301 8.07 1.89 -31.06
N ARG A 302 8.06 2.80 -32.04
CA ARG A 302 8.59 2.53 -33.38
C ARG A 302 9.59 3.58 -33.82
N ASN A 303 10.54 3.15 -34.65
CA ASN A 303 11.48 4.06 -35.30
C ASN A 303 10.74 5.21 -36.01
N PRO A 304 11.16 6.47 -35.81
CA PRO A 304 12.39 6.91 -35.13
C PRO A 304 12.27 7.19 -33.62
N PHE A 305 11.08 7.05 -33.03
CA PHE A 305 10.79 7.49 -31.65
C PHE A 305 11.30 6.53 -30.57
N ASP A 306 11.30 5.23 -30.83
CA ASP A 306 11.79 4.19 -29.90
C ASP A 306 13.28 4.37 -29.50
N ARG A 307 14.09 4.90 -30.42
CA ARG A 307 15.53 5.12 -30.24
C ARG A 307 15.88 6.54 -29.83
N TRP A 308 14.91 7.44 -29.82
CA TRP A 308 15.15 8.84 -29.49
C TRP A 308 15.13 9.04 -27.98
N GLN A 309 16.26 9.44 -27.41
CA GLN A 309 16.39 9.67 -25.96
C GLN A 309 15.37 10.68 -25.43
N GLY A 310 15.00 11.69 -26.24
CA GLY A 310 14.00 12.70 -25.85
C GLY A 310 12.55 12.20 -25.84
N MET A 311 12.27 10.98 -26.29
CA MET A 311 10.90 10.43 -26.31
C MET A 311 10.35 10.26 -24.89
N ARG A 312 11.20 9.86 -23.93
CA ARG A 312 10.80 9.78 -22.52
C ARG A 312 10.34 11.14 -22.01
N ASP A 313 11.19 12.16 -22.18
CA ASP A 313 10.91 13.51 -21.65
C ASP A 313 9.68 14.10 -22.32
N LEU A 314 9.52 13.91 -23.63
CA LEU A 314 8.32 14.32 -24.36
C LEU A 314 7.07 13.63 -23.82
N LEU A 315 7.11 12.33 -23.56
CA LEU A 315 5.95 11.60 -23.03
C LEU A 315 5.61 12.11 -21.63
N LEU A 316 6.59 12.23 -20.74
CA LEU A 316 6.37 12.71 -19.37
C LEU A 316 5.89 14.17 -19.32
N ASP A 317 6.46 15.04 -20.16
CA ASP A 317 6.02 16.42 -20.31
C ASP A 317 4.59 16.48 -20.86
N SER A 318 4.23 15.60 -21.81
CA SER A 318 2.86 15.52 -22.32
C SER A 318 1.84 15.13 -21.24
N LEU A 319 2.25 14.35 -20.23
CA LEU A 319 1.43 14.01 -19.08
C LEU A 319 1.23 15.20 -18.13
N GLN A 320 2.10 16.23 -18.18
CA GLN A 320 2.22 17.38 -17.25
C GLN A 320 1.81 16.99 -15.82
N LEU A 321 2.48 15.96 -15.30
CA LEU A 321 2.17 15.43 -13.98
C LEU A 321 2.31 16.56 -12.95
N PRO A 322 1.39 16.68 -11.98
CA PRO A 322 1.53 17.67 -10.93
C PRO A 322 2.90 17.52 -10.28
N PRO A 323 3.63 18.62 -9.99
CA PRO A 323 4.89 18.53 -9.28
C PRO A 323 4.66 17.71 -8.01
N VAL A 324 5.60 16.80 -7.69
CA VAL A 324 5.62 16.22 -6.35
C VAL A 324 5.81 17.44 -5.46
N ALA A 325 4.77 17.90 -4.76
CA ALA A 325 5.04 18.63 -3.54
C ALA A 325 5.96 17.69 -2.78
N SER A 326 7.21 18.10 -2.56
CA SER A 326 8.13 17.42 -1.65
C SER A 326 7.49 17.48 -0.27
N ALA A 327 6.43 16.70 -0.11
CA ALA A 327 5.98 16.22 1.14
C ALA A 327 7.18 15.36 1.55
N ALA A 328 8.02 15.97 2.37
CA ALA A 328 8.80 15.30 3.39
C ALA A 328 7.92 14.46 4.35
N SER A 329 6.73 14.03 3.90
CA SER A 329 6.16 12.74 4.21
C SER A 329 7.00 11.72 3.44
N SER A 330 8.15 11.40 4.02
CA SER A 330 8.59 10.02 4.03
C SER A 330 7.38 9.10 4.23
N VAL A 331 7.54 7.82 3.91
CA VAL A 331 6.87 6.79 4.70
C VAL A 331 7.36 6.99 6.14
N ALA A 332 6.84 8.03 6.80
CA ALA A 332 7.11 8.37 8.15
C ALA A 332 6.17 7.42 8.87
N GLU A 333 6.69 6.23 9.17
CA GLU A 333 6.54 5.81 10.55
C GLU A 333 6.76 7.08 11.39
N PRO A 334 5.75 7.52 12.14
CA PRO A 334 5.87 8.75 12.89
C PRO A 334 7.18 8.67 13.64
N GLY A 335 8.09 9.61 13.35
CA GLY A 335 9.40 9.60 13.96
C GLY A 335 9.22 9.52 15.47
N ILE A 336 10.21 8.96 16.18
CA ILE A 336 10.18 8.84 17.64
C ILE A 336 9.80 10.18 18.28
N ASP A 337 10.12 11.32 17.66
CA ASP A 337 9.72 12.66 18.07
C ASP A 337 8.21 12.95 18.00
N THR A 338 7.53 12.45 16.97
CA THR A 338 6.09 12.60 16.73
C THR A 338 5.32 11.62 17.62
N VAL A 339 5.82 10.39 17.76
CA VAL A 339 5.31 9.39 18.71
C VAL A 339 5.52 9.85 20.14
N LEU A 340 6.67 10.40 20.50
CA LEU A 340 6.94 10.92 21.84
C LEU A 340 6.05 12.13 22.15
N LYS A 341 5.85 13.06 21.20
CA LYS A 341 4.91 14.17 21.37
C LYS A 341 3.46 13.69 21.48
N ALA A 342 3.06 12.67 20.73
CA ALA A 342 1.73 12.08 20.78
C ALA A 342 1.51 11.27 22.07
N LEU A 343 2.49 10.50 22.53
CA LEU A 343 2.50 9.79 23.79
C LEU A 343 2.45 10.78 24.96
N ILE A 344 3.30 11.80 24.97
CA ILE A 344 3.24 12.87 25.99
C ILE A 344 1.85 13.51 26.03
N ARG A 345 1.21 13.73 24.87
CA ARG A 345 -0.14 14.31 24.77
C ARG A 345 -1.26 13.33 25.11
N ALA A 346 -1.10 12.04 24.85
CA ALA A 346 -2.09 11.00 25.12
C ALA A 346 -2.04 10.48 26.57
N GLU A 347 -0.88 10.56 27.22
CA GLU A 347 -0.67 10.25 28.65
C GLU A 347 -1.00 11.46 29.57
N SER A 348 -1.28 12.63 28.97
CA SER A 348 -1.67 13.86 29.68
C SER A 348 -2.99 13.86 30.46
N PRO A 349 -4.00 12.98 30.25
CA PRO A 349 -5.25 13.07 31.02
C PRO A 349 -5.08 12.71 32.50
N ASP A 350 -4.09 11.88 32.84
CA ASP A 350 -3.90 11.34 34.18
C ASP A 350 -2.72 11.96 34.94
N PHE A 351 -2.01 12.93 34.35
CA PHE A 351 -0.95 13.64 35.05
C PHE A 351 -1.55 14.75 35.93
N PRO A 352 -1.28 14.78 37.25
CA PRO A 352 -1.84 15.80 38.12
C PRO A 352 -1.40 17.20 37.65
N ALA A 353 -2.33 18.16 37.72
CA ALA A 353 -2.10 19.52 37.25
C ALA A 353 -0.76 20.08 37.79
N PRO A 354 0.02 20.86 37.00
CA PRO A 354 1.32 21.38 37.43
C PRO A 354 1.26 22.14 38.77
N SER A 355 0.14 22.78 39.06
CA SER A 355 -0.13 23.46 40.33
C SER A 355 -0.24 22.50 41.52
N ALA A 356 -0.84 21.32 41.34
CA ALA A 356 -0.95 20.30 42.38
C ALA A 356 0.42 19.69 42.71
N VAL A 357 1.24 19.44 41.68
CA VAL A 357 2.63 18.98 41.86
C VAL A 357 3.47 20.04 42.58
N PHE A 358 3.35 21.31 42.18
CA PHE A 358 4.07 22.40 42.83
C PHE A 358 3.65 22.57 44.29
N LEU A 359 2.34 22.56 44.59
CA LEU A 359 1.83 22.63 45.96
C LEU A 359 2.33 21.45 46.80
N PHE A 360 2.33 20.24 46.24
CA PHE A 360 2.83 19.05 46.91
C PHE A 360 4.32 19.16 47.26
N VAL A 361 5.15 19.60 46.31
CA VAL A 361 6.60 19.79 46.53
C VAL A 361 6.86 20.88 47.57
N VAL A 362 6.14 22.00 47.51
CA VAL A 362 6.27 23.09 48.49
C VAL A 362 5.82 22.64 49.88
N LEU A 363 4.71 21.89 49.98
CA LEU A 363 4.22 21.36 51.25
C LEU A 363 5.21 20.34 51.83
N TYR A 364 5.74 19.44 50.99
CA TYR A 364 6.73 18.45 51.39
C TYR A 364 8.02 19.11 51.88
N LEU A 365 8.58 20.06 51.13
CA LEU A 365 9.76 20.82 51.57
C LEU A 365 9.46 21.63 52.83
N GLY A 366 8.28 22.23 52.94
CA GLY A 366 7.85 22.99 54.11
C GLY A 366 7.79 22.14 55.36
N VAL A 367 7.23 20.93 55.27
CA VAL A 367 7.23 19.95 56.38
C VAL A 367 8.65 19.50 56.70
N LEU A 368 9.47 19.19 55.69
CA LEU A 368 10.87 18.80 55.89
C LEU A 368 11.68 19.90 56.61
N LEU A 369 11.52 21.15 56.19
CA LEU A 369 12.14 22.32 56.80
C LEU A 369 11.60 22.58 58.20
N ALA A 370 10.29 22.50 58.43
CA ALA A 370 9.69 22.68 59.76
C ALA A 370 10.17 21.61 60.75
N THR A 371 10.29 20.36 60.30
CA THR A 371 10.83 19.28 61.15
C THR A 371 12.31 19.44 61.47
N ASN A 372 13.10 20.02 60.56
CA ASN A 372 14.51 20.37 60.81
C ASN A 372 14.70 21.67 61.59
N ALA A 373 13.74 22.61 61.51
CA ALA A 373 13.80 23.91 62.17
C ALA A 373 13.38 23.87 63.64
N ILE A 374 12.75 22.79 64.11
CA ILE A 374 12.50 22.57 65.55
C ILE A 374 13.87 22.33 66.19
N PRO A 375 14.43 23.30 66.96
CA PRO A 375 15.74 23.14 67.53
C PRO A 375 15.66 22.06 68.60
N ALA A 376 16.55 21.06 68.52
CA ALA A 376 16.76 20.03 69.54
C ALA A 376 17.36 20.62 70.84
N ARG A 377 16.68 21.61 71.43
CA ARG A 377 17.05 22.29 72.69
C ARG A 377 16.49 21.61 73.94
N ALA A 378 15.76 20.51 73.81
CA ALA A 378 15.38 19.66 74.95
C ALA A 378 16.15 18.33 74.90
N PRO A 379 17.07 18.05 75.85
CA PRO A 379 17.86 16.81 75.86
C PRO A 379 17.01 15.54 76.08
N SER A 380 15.73 15.66 76.44
CA SER A 380 14.82 14.53 76.70
C SER A 380 14.10 13.97 75.47
N ARG A 381 14.24 14.55 74.27
CA ARG A 381 13.51 14.09 73.06
C ARG A 381 14.40 13.63 71.89
N ARG A 382 15.71 13.52 72.09
CA ARG A 382 16.68 13.09 71.05
C ARG A 382 16.40 11.69 70.49
N TRP A 383 15.73 10.83 71.25
CA TRP A 383 15.45 9.44 70.85
C TRP A 383 14.29 9.34 69.85
N LEU A 384 13.52 10.42 69.64
CA LEU A 384 12.44 10.51 68.64
C LEU A 384 12.91 11.10 67.30
N ALA A 385 14.16 11.57 67.20
CA ALA A 385 14.70 12.16 65.97
C ALA A 385 14.70 11.21 64.75
N PRO A 386 15.02 9.90 64.87
CA PRO A 386 14.91 8.98 63.73
C PRO A 386 13.46 8.70 63.33
N LEU A 387 12.52 8.71 64.28
CA LEU A 387 11.10 8.50 64.01
C LEU A 387 10.48 9.66 63.22
N TRP A 388 10.97 10.89 63.43
CA TRP A 388 10.47 12.07 62.71
C TRP A 388 11.03 12.21 61.29
N SER A 389 12.30 11.85 61.08
CA SER A 389 12.92 11.85 59.75
C SER A 389 12.37 10.76 58.83
N TRP A 390 11.87 9.66 59.40
CA TRP A 390 11.20 8.59 58.65
C TRP A 390 9.68 8.78 58.56
N GLY A 391 9.09 9.52 59.52
CA GLY A 391 7.66 9.79 59.56
C GLY A 391 7.17 10.70 58.42
N ALA A 392 7.92 11.74 58.06
CA ALA A 392 7.53 12.62 56.95
C ALA A 392 7.46 11.91 55.58
N PRO A 393 8.44 11.10 55.16
CA PRO A 393 8.34 10.28 53.95
C PRO A 393 7.18 9.27 53.99
N LEU A 394 6.96 8.60 55.13
CA LEU A 394 5.89 7.60 55.28
C LEU A 394 4.49 8.21 55.20
N LEU A 395 4.31 9.44 55.69
CA LEU A 395 3.02 10.14 55.68
C LEU A 395 2.68 10.67 54.28
N PHE A 396 3.70 11.01 53.48
CA PHE A 396 3.55 11.47 52.10
C PHE A 396 3.49 10.36 51.05
N ALA A 397 3.97 9.14 51.36
CA ALA A 397 3.91 7.98 50.47
C ALA A 397 2.50 7.65 49.94
N PRO A 398 1.42 7.60 50.77
CA PRO A 398 0.08 7.35 50.26
C PRO A 398 -0.49 8.51 49.42
N ALA A 399 -0.15 9.76 49.75
CA ALA A 399 -0.54 10.93 48.96
C ALA A 399 0.17 10.94 47.60
N ALA A 400 1.46 10.60 47.57
CA ALA A 400 2.21 10.43 46.33
C ALA A 400 1.65 9.28 45.47
N TRP A 401 1.28 8.15 46.09
CA TRP A 401 0.66 7.04 45.37
C TRP A 401 -0.73 7.40 44.82
N ALA A 402 -1.53 8.19 45.55
CA ALA A 402 -2.82 8.67 45.04
C ALA A 402 -2.68 9.68 43.88
N LEU A 403 -1.64 10.54 43.91
CA LEU A 403 -1.38 11.55 42.89
C LEU A 403 -0.69 10.99 41.63
N PHE A 404 0.21 10.01 41.79
CA PHE A 404 1.07 9.51 40.71
C PHE A 404 0.85 8.03 40.36
N GLY A 405 0.14 7.26 41.20
CA GLY A 405 -0.11 5.83 40.99
C GLY A 405 -0.92 5.49 39.74
N PRO A 406 -1.98 6.25 39.36
CA PRO A 406 -2.71 6.02 38.12
C PRO A 406 -1.86 6.21 36.85
N ALA A 407 -0.94 7.18 36.87
CA ALA A 407 -0.01 7.45 35.77
C ALA A 407 1.12 6.40 35.66
N ALA A 408 1.49 5.75 36.77
CA ALA A 408 2.54 4.72 36.78
C ALA A 408 2.05 3.33 36.33
N PHE A 409 0.72 3.06 36.35
CA PHE A 409 0.13 1.77 36.00
C PHE A 409 -1.18 1.92 35.20
N PRO A 410 -1.11 2.27 33.90
CA PRO A 410 -2.29 2.44 33.06
C PRO A 410 -3.06 1.11 32.91
N ARG A 411 -4.37 1.13 33.17
CA ARG A 411 -5.26 -0.03 33.01
C ARG A 411 -5.71 -0.17 31.56
N GLY A 412 -5.10 -1.10 30.83
CA GLY A 412 -5.70 -1.85 29.71
C GLY A 412 -5.89 -1.12 28.37
N ALA A 413 -5.05 -1.45 27.38
CA ALA A 413 -5.26 -1.09 25.99
C ALA A 413 -6.43 -1.89 25.37
N THR A 414 -7.54 -1.24 25.06
CA THR A 414 -8.67 -1.83 24.33
C THR A 414 -8.54 -1.57 22.82
N ALA A 415 -8.38 -2.63 22.02
CA ALA A 415 -8.42 -2.55 20.56
C ALA A 415 -9.84 -2.23 20.06
N ALA A 416 -9.97 -1.33 19.09
CA ALA A 416 -11.23 -1.01 18.44
C ALA A 416 -11.28 -1.65 17.05
N ALA A 417 -12.07 -2.71 16.90
CA ALA A 417 -12.31 -3.34 15.60
C ALA A 417 -13.43 -2.60 14.86
N VAL A 418 -13.13 -2.05 13.68
CA VAL A 418 -14.14 -1.44 12.81
C VAL A 418 -14.36 -2.38 11.62
N ALA A 419 -15.50 -3.07 11.62
CA ALA A 419 -15.92 -3.88 10.48
C ALA A 419 -16.65 -3.00 9.47
N LEU A 420 -16.02 -2.70 8.33
CA LEU A 420 -16.68 -2.07 7.20
C LEU A 420 -17.29 -3.16 6.32
N ILE A 421 -18.61 -3.31 6.40
CA ILE A 421 -19.39 -4.18 5.51
C ILE A 421 -19.76 -3.32 4.29
N GLU A 422 -19.10 -3.51 3.16
CA GLU A 422 -19.54 -2.89 1.89
C GLU A 422 -20.78 -3.63 1.37
N PRO A 423 -21.89 -2.92 1.07
CA PRO A 423 -23.01 -3.50 0.34
C PRO A 423 -22.66 -3.66 -1.16
N LEU A 424 -23.34 -4.64 -1.77
CA LEU A 424 -23.21 -5.18 -3.14
C LEU A 424 -22.95 -4.17 -4.27
#